data_AF-A0A7S1FBI1-F1
#
_entry.id   AF-A0A7S1FBI1-F1
#
_cell.length_a   1.000
_cell.length_b   1.000
_cell.length_c   1.000
_cell.angle_alpha   90.00
_cell.angle_beta   90.00
_cell.angle_gamma   90.00
#
_symmetry.space_group_name_H-M   'P 1'
#
loop_
_entity.id
_entity.type
_entity.pdbx_description
1 polymer ?
#
loop_
_entity_poly.entity_id
_entity_poly.type
_entity_poly.pdbx_seq_one_letter_code
_entity_poly.pdbx_strand_id
1 'polypeptide(L)'
;MITTSLINEELSSQVQEILSCVEQVLAMPIARELVKHFWPYGVQVEHPSNPRHMVLLPDSTLWSLPFEHFRCFEKLFGSSSISRDFSLHSLACRARTFVEGGAEPKPLDVQLPLRSGAISLITDTFDEDALRPGENPKSETMSMLHKRLLASGLGTEQSIHGQMHTASPQDVKVTLADSSAVAVLAYGRFFTTLPSKYFASQDLRQLGLLSVFSRVMNDSSFRRQTKTDSLKSVQHLAAENDYGFPLIAAFR
;
A
#
# COMPACT_ATOMS: atom_id res chain seq x y z
N MET A 1 -4.65 7.03 28.51
CA MET A 1 -3.46 6.53 27.79
C MET A 1 -3.05 5.12 28.23
N ILE A 2 -2.93 4.80 29.53
CA ILE A 2 -2.55 3.45 30.01
C ILE A 2 -3.56 2.36 29.62
N THR A 3 -4.86 2.67 29.61
CA THR A 3 -5.91 1.73 29.19
C THR A 3 -5.86 1.42 27.70
N THR A 4 -5.58 2.42 26.85
CA THR A 4 -5.47 2.24 25.40
C THR A 4 -4.24 1.41 25.03
N SER A 5 -3.10 1.59 25.71
CA SER A 5 -1.90 0.79 25.45
C SER A 5 -2.09 -0.67 25.83
N LEU A 6 -2.70 -0.95 26.98
CA LEU A 6 -3.00 -2.32 27.41
C LEU A 6 -3.98 -3.04 26.47
N ILE A 7 -5.04 -2.35 26.03
CA ILE A 7 -5.99 -2.88 25.05
C ILE A 7 -5.29 -3.17 23.71
N ASN A 8 -4.40 -2.28 23.26
CA ASN A 8 -3.65 -2.47 22.03
C ASN A 8 -2.65 -3.64 22.13
N GLU A 9 -2.00 -3.82 23.28
CA GLU A 9 -1.09 -4.96 23.53
C GLU A 9 -1.85 -6.28 23.52
N GLU A 10 -3.00 -6.33 24.19
CA GLU A 10 -3.85 -7.53 24.22
C GLU A 10 -4.39 -7.88 22.83
N LEU A 11 -4.94 -6.90 22.10
CA LEU A 11 -5.38 -7.08 20.71
C LEU A 11 -4.23 -7.53 19.82
N SER A 12 -3.04 -6.95 19.97
CA SER A 12 -1.86 -7.35 19.21
C SER A 12 -1.49 -8.80 19.49
N SER A 13 -1.54 -9.23 20.76
CA SER A 13 -1.28 -10.61 21.15
C SER A 13 -2.30 -11.57 20.52
N GLN A 14 -3.60 -11.26 20.58
CA GLN A 14 -4.65 -12.08 19.99
C GLN A 14 -4.51 -12.18 18.47
N VAL A 15 -4.21 -11.07 17.79
CA VAL A 15 -3.96 -11.06 16.35
C VAL A 15 -2.75 -11.94 16.01
N GLN A 16 -1.66 -11.86 16.77
CA GLN A 16 -0.49 -12.72 16.55
C GLN A 16 -0.80 -14.20 16.74
N GLU A 17 -1.64 -14.55 17.72
CA GLU A 17 -2.07 -15.93 17.93
C GLU A 17 -2.91 -16.45 16.75
N ILE A 18 -3.89 -15.66 16.30
CA ILE A 18 -4.71 -16.00 15.13
C ILE A 18 -3.82 -16.17 13.90
N LEU A 19 -2.92 -15.23 13.63
CA LEU A 19 -2.01 -15.30 12.49
C LEU A 19 -1.09 -16.52 12.56
N SER A 20 -0.60 -16.90 13.75
CA SER A 20 0.19 -18.12 13.94
C SER A 20 -0.61 -19.39 13.60
N CYS A 21 -1.88 -19.46 14.03
CA CYS A 21 -2.76 -20.57 13.68
C CYS A 21 -3.03 -20.64 12.17
N VAL A 22 -3.34 -19.51 11.52
CA VAL A 22 -3.52 -19.44 10.06
C VAL A 22 -2.24 -19.85 9.34
N GLU A 23 -1.09 -19.36 9.79
CA GLU A 23 0.21 -19.70 9.22
C GLU A 23 0.46 -21.22 9.26
N GLN A 24 0.20 -21.87 10.40
CA GLN A 24 0.42 -23.31 10.55
C GLN A 24 -0.44 -24.15 9.61
N VAL A 25 -1.69 -23.75 9.40
CA VAL A 25 -2.64 -24.51 8.56
C VAL A 25 -2.45 -24.21 7.08
N LEU A 26 -2.24 -22.95 6.72
CA LEU A 26 -2.28 -22.50 5.33
C LEU A 26 -0.87 -22.33 4.72
N ALA A 27 0.01 -21.60 5.39
CA ALA A 27 1.29 -21.16 4.81
C ALA A 27 2.43 -22.16 5.04
N MET A 28 2.47 -22.80 6.21
CA MET A 28 3.52 -23.74 6.58
C MET A 28 3.62 -24.96 5.64
N PRO A 29 2.51 -25.58 5.18
CA PRO A 29 2.59 -26.66 4.19
C PRO A 29 3.21 -26.18 2.87
N ILE A 30 2.86 -24.97 2.43
CA ILE A 30 3.40 -24.35 1.21
C ILE A 30 4.89 -24.09 1.37
N ALA A 31 5.30 -23.48 2.49
CA ALA A 31 6.71 -23.19 2.79
C ALA A 31 7.57 -24.47 2.78
N ARG A 32 7.06 -25.58 3.33
CA ARG A 32 7.77 -26.88 3.32
C ARG A 32 7.99 -27.41 1.91
N GLU A 33 6.98 -27.37 1.05
CA GLU A 33 7.13 -27.78 -0.34
C GLU A 33 8.08 -26.84 -1.11
N LEU A 34 8.02 -25.52 -0.86
CA LEU A 34 8.97 -24.58 -1.46
C LEU A 34 10.42 -24.92 -1.09
N VAL A 35 10.71 -25.19 0.19
CA VAL A 35 12.06 -25.60 0.64
C VAL A 35 12.53 -26.84 -0.11
N LYS A 36 11.68 -27.86 -0.18
CA LYS A 36 11.98 -29.14 -0.83
C LYS A 36 12.33 -28.98 -2.30
N HIS A 37 11.69 -28.05 -3.01
CA HIS A 37 11.86 -27.87 -4.45
C HIS A 37 12.92 -26.83 -4.84
N PHE A 38 13.12 -25.78 -4.04
CA PHE A 38 13.94 -24.63 -4.41
C PHE A 38 15.22 -24.45 -3.56
N TRP A 39 15.35 -25.17 -2.44
CA TRP A 39 16.54 -25.14 -1.59
C TRP A 39 17.17 -26.53 -1.42
N PRO A 40 17.78 -27.10 -2.48
CA PRO A 40 18.32 -28.46 -2.47
C PRO A 40 19.45 -28.65 -1.43
N TYR A 41 20.12 -27.57 -1.03
CA TYR A 41 21.21 -27.57 -0.04
C TYR A 41 20.79 -26.96 1.31
N GLY A 42 19.51 -26.65 1.47
CA GLY A 42 18.96 -26.01 2.67
C GLY A 42 18.91 -24.48 2.60
N VAL A 43 18.00 -23.89 3.39
CA VAL A 43 17.69 -22.44 3.40
C VAL A 43 18.87 -21.58 3.85
N GLN A 44 19.72 -22.12 4.71
CA GLN A 44 20.86 -21.40 5.30
C GLN A 44 22.10 -21.35 4.39
N VAL A 45 22.10 -22.10 3.29
CA VAL A 45 23.23 -22.14 2.35
C VAL A 45 22.95 -21.16 1.22
N GLU A 46 23.76 -20.10 1.11
CA GLU A 46 23.71 -19.21 -0.05
C GLU A 46 24.08 -20.00 -1.31
N HIS A 47 23.13 -20.13 -2.21
CA HIS A 47 23.32 -20.82 -3.49
C HIS A 47 22.75 -19.95 -4.63
N PRO A 48 23.43 -19.83 -5.78
CA PRO A 48 22.97 -18.97 -6.88
C PRO A 48 21.58 -19.31 -7.43
N SER A 49 21.15 -20.57 -7.28
CA SER A 49 19.81 -21.01 -7.71
C SER A 49 18.71 -20.75 -6.68
N ASN A 50 19.05 -20.32 -5.45
CA ASN A 50 18.02 -20.04 -4.45
C ASN A 50 17.18 -18.85 -4.93
N PRO A 51 15.85 -18.95 -4.87
CA PRO A 51 14.99 -17.86 -5.25
C PRO A 51 15.19 -16.70 -4.26
N ARG A 52 15.29 -15.49 -4.79
CA ARG A 52 15.54 -14.27 -4.01
C ARG A 52 14.26 -13.50 -3.68
N HIS A 53 13.18 -13.78 -4.40
CA HIS A 53 11.94 -13.02 -4.30
C HIS A 53 10.74 -13.95 -4.44
N MET A 54 9.67 -13.65 -3.71
CA MET A 54 8.40 -14.34 -3.81
C MET A 54 7.31 -13.36 -4.27
N VAL A 55 6.60 -13.72 -5.33
CA VAL A 55 5.39 -13.02 -5.77
C VAL A 55 4.19 -13.90 -5.44
N LEU A 56 3.32 -13.39 -4.57
CA LEU A 56 2.09 -14.03 -4.18
C LEU A 56 0.97 -13.57 -5.12
N LEU A 57 0.16 -14.51 -5.60
CA LEU A 57 -1.02 -14.24 -6.43
C LEU A 57 -2.31 -14.67 -5.70
N PRO A 58 -2.65 -14.04 -4.55
CA PRO A 58 -3.84 -14.43 -3.83
C PRO A 58 -5.09 -13.99 -4.60
N ASP A 59 -6.12 -14.82 -4.55
CA ASP A 59 -7.44 -14.43 -5.03
C ASP A 59 -8.10 -13.39 -4.09
N SER A 60 -9.29 -12.93 -4.45
CA SER A 60 -10.02 -11.95 -3.65
C SER A 60 -10.39 -12.43 -2.24
N THR A 61 -10.45 -13.74 -2.00
CA THR A 61 -10.81 -14.32 -0.69
C THR A 61 -9.61 -14.35 0.26
N LEU A 62 -8.40 -14.53 -0.29
CA LEU A 62 -7.16 -14.60 0.47
C LEU A 62 -6.43 -13.25 0.53
N TRP A 63 -6.82 -12.26 -0.26
CA TRP A 63 -6.14 -10.95 -0.33
C TRP A 63 -6.09 -10.19 1.00
N SER A 64 -7.01 -10.42 1.92
CA SER A 64 -6.95 -9.75 3.24
C SER A 64 -5.93 -10.39 4.19
N LEU A 65 -5.46 -11.61 3.94
CA LEU A 65 -4.51 -12.30 4.81
C LEU A 65 -3.12 -11.71 4.63
N PRO A 66 -2.37 -11.38 5.70
CA PRO A 66 -1.07 -10.72 5.62
C PRO A 66 0.07 -11.73 5.37
N PHE A 67 0.07 -12.41 4.22
CA PHE A 67 1.05 -13.45 3.89
C PHE A 67 2.52 -13.00 4.02
N GLU A 68 2.82 -11.74 3.71
CA GLU A 68 4.15 -11.14 3.85
C GLU A 68 4.67 -11.14 5.29
N HIS A 69 3.76 -11.19 6.27
CA HIS A 69 4.07 -11.20 7.69
C HIS A 69 4.18 -12.60 8.28
N PHE A 70 3.96 -13.66 7.49
CA PHE A 70 4.12 -15.03 7.97
C PHE A 70 5.60 -15.38 8.12
N ARG A 71 5.94 -15.86 9.32
CA ARG A 71 7.34 -16.10 9.73
C ARG A 71 8.01 -17.15 8.84
N CYS A 72 7.26 -18.13 8.37
CA CYS A 72 7.74 -19.19 7.49
C CYS A 72 8.24 -18.64 6.16
N PHE A 73 7.57 -17.64 5.57
CA PHE A 73 8.02 -17.02 4.33
C PHE A 73 9.13 -16.01 4.57
N GLU A 74 9.04 -15.23 5.67
CA GLU A 74 10.11 -14.30 6.06
C GLU A 74 11.45 -15.04 6.26
N LYS A 75 11.43 -16.25 6.85
CA LYS A 75 12.63 -17.09 7.00
C LYS A 75 13.21 -17.59 5.68
N LEU A 76 12.40 -17.68 4.62
CA LEU A 76 12.84 -18.18 3.31
C LEU A 76 13.39 -17.07 2.42
N PHE A 77 12.76 -15.90 2.43
CA PHE A 77 13.05 -14.83 1.46
C PHE A 77 13.57 -13.54 2.10
N GLY A 78 13.41 -13.37 3.42
CA GLY A 78 13.58 -12.09 4.12
C GLY A 78 12.35 -11.18 3.99
N SER A 79 12.20 -10.22 4.90
CA SER A 79 11.00 -9.38 5.03
C SER A 79 10.79 -8.43 3.83
N SER A 80 11.84 -8.09 3.09
CA SER A 80 11.81 -7.15 1.96
C SER A 80 11.57 -7.80 0.59
N SER A 81 11.46 -9.12 0.54
CA SER A 81 11.51 -9.89 -0.72
C SER A 81 10.22 -10.64 -1.02
N ILE A 82 9.11 -10.19 -0.42
CA ILE A 82 7.78 -10.76 -0.63
C ILE A 82 6.87 -9.64 -1.14
N SER A 83 6.17 -9.92 -2.23
CA SER A 83 5.25 -8.97 -2.88
C SER A 83 3.98 -9.67 -3.34
N ARG A 84 2.95 -8.89 -3.67
CA ARG A 84 1.70 -9.37 -4.27
C ARG A 84 1.51 -8.86 -5.67
N ASP A 85 0.77 -9.66 -6.44
CA ASP A 85 0.27 -9.28 -7.74
C ASP A 85 -1.07 -10.01 -8.01
N PHE A 86 -1.77 -9.62 -9.07
CA PHE A 86 -3.09 -10.14 -9.41
C PHE A 86 -3.01 -11.36 -10.33
N SER A 87 -2.05 -11.34 -11.26
CA SER A 87 -1.92 -12.39 -12.24
C SER A 87 -0.53 -12.38 -12.87
N LEU A 88 -0.12 -13.54 -13.37
CA LEU A 88 1.10 -13.66 -14.17
C LEU A 88 1.06 -12.77 -15.42
N HIS A 89 -0.12 -12.50 -15.98
CA HIS A 89 -0.28 -11.60 -17.12
C HIS A 89 0.04 -10.15 -16.76
N SER A 90 -0.46 -9.67 -15.62
CA SER A 90 -0.17 -8.31 -15.13
C SER A 90 1.33 -8.16 -14.83
N LEU A 91 1.91 -9.16 -14.16
CA LEU A 91 3.35 -9.22 -13.88
C LEU A 91 4.18 -9.19 -15.16
N ALA A 92 3.85 -10.06 -16.11
CA ALA A 92 4.55 -10.16 -17.38
C ALA A 92 4.42 -8.88 -18.22
N CYS A 93 3.26 -8.23 -18.21
CA CYS A 93 3.05 -6.95 -18.89
C CYS A 93 4.01 -5.89 -18.33
N ARG A 94 4.09 -5.76 -16.99
CA ARG A 94 5.02 -4.84 -16.35
C ARG A 94 6.48 -5.19 -16.64
N ALA A 95 6.84 -6.47 -16.59
CA ALA A 95 8.20 -6.91 -16.87
C ALA A 95 8.61 -6.69 -18.34
N ARG A 96 7.69 -6.90 -19.31
CA ARG A 96 7.96 -6.68 -20.74
C ARG A 96 8.36 -5.25 -21.06
N THR A 97 7.73 -4.27 -20.42
CA THR A 97 8.12 -2.85 -20.54
C THR A 97 9.60 -2.59 -20.25
N PHE A 98 10.25 -3.45 -19.47
CA PHE A 98 11.67 -3.35 -19.15
C PHE A 98 12.57 -4.29 -19.98
N VAL A 99 12.02 -5.37 -20.54
CA VAL A 99 12.79 -6.40 -21.26
C VAL A 99 12.81 -6.17 -22.78
N GLU A 100 11.83 -5.46 -23.36
CA GLU A 100 11.71 -5.25 -24.82
C GLU A 100 12.72 -4.26 -25.43
N GLY A 101 13.89 -4.09 -24.80
CA GLY A 101 15.03 -3.28 -25.27
C GLY A 101 16.17 -4.07 -25.93
N GLY A 102 15.95 -5.33 -26.36
CA GLY A 102 16.96 -6.14 -27.09
C GLY A 102 18.25 -6.47 -26.32
N ALA A 103 18.29 -6.20 -25.02
CA ALA A 103 19.43 -6.48 -24.17
C ALA A 103 19.40 -7.91 -23.62
N GLU A 104 20.57 -8.51 -23.42
CA GLU A 104 20.70 -9.79 -22.72
C GLU A 104 19.94 -9.81 -21.39
N PRO A 105 19.44 -10.99 -20.94
CA PRO A 105 18.73 -11.13 -19.67
C PRO A 105 19.62 -10.74 -18.50
N LYS A 106 19.63 -9.46 -18.16
CA LYS A 106 20.22 -8.90 -16.94
C LYS A 106 19.19 -9.02 -15.82
N PRO A 107 19.64 -9.16 -14.55
CA PRO A 107 18.77 -8.95 -13.43
C PRO A 107 18.08 -7.60 -13.62
N LEU A 108 16.75 -7.60 -13.56
CA LEU A 108 15.94 -6.40 -13.61
C LEU A 108 16.29 -5.52 -12.41
N ASP A 109 17.26 -4.63 -12.57
CA ASP A 109 17.44 -3.49 -11.69
C ASP A 109 16.33 -2.49 -12.04
N VAL A 110 15.11 -2.81 -11.56
CA VAL A 110 13.93 -1.96 -11.77
C VAL A 110 14.09 -0.74 -10.89
N GLN A 111 14.89 0.22 -11.33
CA GLN A 111 14.70 1.57 -10.88
C GLN A 111 13.34 2.01 -11.42
N LEU A 112 12.37 2.17 -10.52
CA LEU A 112 11.11 2.81 -10.87
C LEU A 112 11.48 4.12 -11.58
N PRO A 113 10.96 4.40 -12.79
CA PRO A 113 11.27 5.61 -13.53
C PRO A 113 10.57 6.82 -12.87
N LEU A 114 10.96 7.11 -11.64
CA LEU A 114 10.52 8.26 -10.87
C LEU A 114 11.24 9.47 -11.45
N ARG A 115 10.49 10.36 -12.09
CA ARG A 115 11.04 11.63 -12.55
C ARG A 115 11.30 12.47 -11.29
N SER A 116 12.56 12.83 -11.07
CA SER A 116 12.94 13.76 -10.00
C SER A 116 12.13 15.05 -10.15
N GLY A 117 11.47 15.50 -9.08
CA GLY A 117 10.59 16.67 -9.10
C GLY A 117 9.12 16.41 -9.48
N ALA A 118 8.70 15.16 -9.69
CA ALA A 118 7.30 14.79 -9.98
C ALA A 118 6.73 13.81 -8.94
N ILE A 119 7.17 13.91 -7.68
CA ILE A 119 6.56 13.20 -6.56
C ILE A 119 5.60 14.17 -5.89
N SER A 120 4.33 13.80 -5.76
CA SER A 120 3.33 14.61 -5.06
C SER A 120 2.88 13.94 -3.78
N LEU A 121 2.63 14.77 -2.76
CA LEU A 121 2.17 14.31 -1.45
C LEU A 121 0.73 14.81 -1.23
N ILE A 122 -0.15 13.94 -0.78
CA ILE A 122 -1.53 14.29 -0.36
C ILE A 122 -1.66 13.86 1.10
N THR A 123 -1.69 14.81 2.03
CA THR A 123 -1.86 14.50 3.45
C THR A 123 -3.11 15.09 4.06
N ASP A 124 -3.78 14.30 4.89
CA ASP A 124 -4.89 14.71 5.75
C ASP A 124 -5.92 15.60 5.01
N THR A 125 -6.47 15.08 3.91
CA THR A 125 -7.26 15.87 2.94
C THR A 125 -8.43 16.66 3.52
N PHE A 126 -8.91 16.27 4.70
CA PHE A 126 -10.08 16.84 5.36
C PHE A 126 -9.76 17.53 6.69
N ASP A 127 -8.47 17.77 7.01
CA ASP A 127 -7.99 18.38 8.26
C ASP A 127 -8.59 17.69 9.51
N GLU A 128 -8.40 16.38 9.58
CA GLU A 128 -8.98 15.55 10.63
C GLU A 128 -7.98 15.11 11.68
N ASP A 129 -6.74 15.56 11.58
CA ASP A 129 -5.79 15.34 12.65
C ASP A 129 -6.28 16.01 13.94
N ALA A 130 -6.74 15.17 14.87
CA ALA A 130 -7.23 15.60 16.16
C ALA A 130 -6.10 15.96 17.13
N LEU A 131 -4.84 15.62 16.79
CA LEU A 131 -3.68 15.94 17.62
C LEU A 131 -3.41 17.43 17.55
N ARG A 132 -3.81 18.15 18.60
CA ARG A 132 -3.49 19.57 18.73
C ARG A 132 -2.07 19.71 19.29
N PRO A 133 -1.25 20.65 18.76
CA PRO A 133 0.09 20.92 19.27
C PRO A 133 0.16 21.21 20.78
N GLY A 134 -0.96 21.67 21.38
CA GLY A 134 -1.06 22.00 22.80
C GLY A 134 -1.26 20.82 23.75
N GLU A 135 -1.63 19.62 23.27
CA GLU A 135 -1.95 18.48 24.14
C GLU A 135 -0.73 17.61 24.47
N ASN A 136 0.24 17.54 23.56
CA ASN A 136 1.52 16.90 23.82
C ASN A 136 2.60 17.50 22.88
N PRO A 137 3.59 18.24 23.41
CA PRO A 137 4.63 18.87 22.60
C PRO A 137 5.58 17.87 21.92
N LYS A 138 5.53 16.58 22.29
CA LYS A 138 6.24 15.49 21.61
C LYS A 138 5.43 14.82 20.50
N SER A 139 4.15 15.17 20.35
CA SER A 139 3.29 14.56 19.34
C SER A 139 3.50 15.24 18.00
N GLU A 140 3.92 14.47 17.00
CA GLU A 140 3.98 14.95 15.63
C GLU A 140 2.56 15.00 15.05
N THR A 141 2.16 16.17 14.53
CA THR A 141 0.89 16.33 13.80
C THR A 141 1.10 15.99 12.32
N MET A 142 0.03 15.64 11.61
CA MET A 142 0.04 15.41 10.16
C MET A 142 0.55 16.62 9.38
N SER A 143 0.29 17.83 9.87
CA SER A 143 0.82 19.09 9.30
C SER A 143 2.34 19.19 9.48
N MET A 144 2.87 18.82 10.65
CA MET A 144 4.32 18.77 10.90
C MET A 144 4.99 17.69 10.05
N LEU A 145 4.40 16.50 9.96
CA LEU A 145 4.87 15.42 9.10
C LEU A 145 4.90 15.86 7.62
N HIS A 146 3.83 16.50 7.12
CA HIS A 146 3.77 17.01 5.75
C HIS A 146 4.93 17.97 5.46
N LYS A 147 5.14 18.98 6.32
CA LYS A 147 6.24 19.94 6.17
C LYS A 147 7.61 19.27 6.20
N ARG A 148 7.79 18.26 7.06
CA ARG A 148 9.03 17.48 7.15
C ARG A 148 9.29 16.66 5.88
N LEU A 149 8.26 16.03 5.32
CA LEU A 149 8.36 15.27 4.08
C LEU A 149 8.73 16.19 2.90
N LEU A 150 8.08 17.35 2.77
CA LEU A 150 8.46 18.37 1.79
C LEU A 150 9.91 18.83 1.97
N ALA A 151 10.33 19.11 3.21
CA ALA A 151 11.70 19.52 3.51
C ALA A 151 12.75 18.42 3.19
N SER A 152 12.36 17.14 3.25
CA SER A 152 13.21 16.02 2.80
C SER A 152 13.25 15.81 1.29
N GLY A 153 12.49 16.60 0.52
CA GLY A 153 12.37 16.45 -0.94
C GLY A 153 11.32 15.43 -1.38
N LEU A 154 10.48 14.93 -0.46
CA LEU A 154 9.34 14.06 -0.78
C LEU A 154 8.09 14.92 -0.98
N GLY A 155 7.89 15.37 -2.22
CA GLY A 155 6.77 16.22 -2.61
C GLY A 155 7.21 17.47 -3.38
N THR A 156 6.27 18.10 -4.08
CA THR A 156 6.43 19.41 -4.71
C THR A 156 5.61 20.47 -3.97
N GLU A 157 5.73 21.73 -4.37
CA GLU A 157 4.82 22.81 -3.92
C GLU A 157 3.35 22.55 -4.27
N GLN A 158 3.08 21.67 -5.23
CA GLN A 158 1.72 21.23 -5.60
C GLN A 158 1.18 20.14 -4.66
N SER A 159 1.95 19.73 -3.65
CA SER A 159 1.49 18.80 -2.63
C SER A 159 0.33 19.40 -1.83
N ILE A 160 -0.62 18.54 -1.50
CA ILE A 160 -1.90 18.92 -0.91
C ILE A 160 -1.87 18.58 0.58
N HIS A 161 -2.33 19.52 1.41
CA HIS A 161 -2.62 19.28 2.81
C HIS A 161 -3.97 19.91 3.21
N GLY A 162 -4.77 19.21 4.03
CA GLY A 162 -6.11 19.68 4.42
C GLY A 162 -6.16 21.04 5.09
N GLN A 163 -5.14 21.42 5.86
CA GLN A 163 -5.07 22.77 6.48
C GLN A 163 -4.83 23.89 5.46
N MET A 164 -4.29 23.57 4.28
CA MET A 164 -4.12 24.55 3.20
C MET A 164 -5.43 24.74 2.45
N HIS A 165 -6.03 23.62 2.02
CA HIS A 165 -7.36 23.57 1.42
C HIS A 165 -7.89 22.13 1.44
N THR A 166 -9.21 21.98 1.50
CA THR A 166 -9.84 20.66 1.31
C THR A 166 -9.83 20.31 -0.17
N ALA A 167 -9.07 19.29 -0.55
CA ALA A 167 -8.94 18.90 -1.94
C ALA A 167 -10.26 18.36 -2.50
N SER A 168 -10.67 18.91 -3.63
CA SER A 168 -11.76 18.36 -4.42
C SER A 168 -11.30 17.09 -5.14
N PRO A 169 -12.23 16.25 -5.64
CA PRO A 169 -11.87 15.13 -6.49
C PRO A 169 -11.09 15.57 -7.74
N GLN A 170 -11.29 16.79 -8.24
CA GLN A 170 -10.57 17.29 -9.41
C GLN A 170 -9.11 17.62 -9.09
N ASP A 171 -8.82 18.13 -7.90
CA ASP A 171 -7.44 18.42 -7.47
C ASP A 171 -6.64 17.13 -7.40
N VAL A 172 -7.19 16.09 -6.75
CA VAL A 172 -6.56 14.76 -6.69
C VAL A 172 -6.35 14.17 -8.08
N LYS A 173 -7.31 14.36 -9.00
CA LYS A 173 -7.17 13.89 -10.38
C LYS A 173 -5.99 14.53 -11.10
N VAL A 174 -5.86 15.85 -10.99
CA VAL A 174 -4.75 16.62 -11.58
C VAL A 174 -3.43 16.15 -10.98
N THR A 175 -3.35 16.02 -9.65
CA THR A 175 -2.16 15.50 -8.97
C THR A 175 -1.75 14.12 -9.48
N LEU A 176 -2.70 13.19 -9.65
CA LEU A 176 -2.41 11.84 -10.16
C LEU A 176 -1.96 11.82 -11.62
N ALA A 177 -2.46 12.74 -12.46
CA ALA A 177 -2.12 12.80 -13.88
C ALA A 177 -0.74 13.45 -14.13
N ASP A 178 -0.38 14.43 -13.31
CA ASP A 178 0.85 15.23 -13.49
C ASP A 178 2.07 14.63 -12.76
N SER A 179 1.85 13.68 -11.85
CA SER A 179 2.90 13.12 -11.00
C SER A 179 3.41 11.77 -11.51
N SER A 180 4.72 11.55 -11.36
CA SER A 180 5.35 10.23 -11.56
C SER A 180 5.20 9.31 -10.35
N ALA A 181 5.02 9.89 -9.15
CA ALA A 181 4.64 9.16 -7.95
C ALA A 181 3.72 10.01 -7.07
N VAL A 182 2.79 9.34 -6.40
CA VAL A 182 1.91 9.98 -5.41
C VAL A 182 1.94 9.21 -4.11
N ALA A 183 2.21 9.90 -3.01
CA ALA A 183 2.07 9.39 -1.66
C ALA A 183 0.84 10.02 -0.99
N VAL A 184 -0.11 9.19 -0.56
CA VAL A 184 -1.32 9.62 0.14
C VAL A 184 -1.23 9.18 1.59
N LEU A 185 -1.30 10.11 2.54
CA LEU A 185 -1.36 9.85 3.97
C LEU A 185 -2.61 10.51 4.54
N ALA A 186 -3.70 9.78 4.69
CA ALA A 186 -4.99 10.38 5.10
C ALA A 186 -5.84 9.43 5.95
N TYR A 187 -6.75 10.00 6.75
CA TYR A 187 -7.76 9.25 7.48
C TYR A 187 -8.88 8.77 6.55
N GLY A 188 -9.48 7.63 6.88
CA GLY A 188 -10.51 7.01 6.05
C GLY A 188 -9.98 6.29 4.81
N ARG A 189 -10.87 5.83 3.94
CA ARG A 189 -10.50 5.22 2.65
C ARG A 189 -10.18 6.29 1.60
N PHE A 190 -9.19 6.03 0.75
CA PHE A 190 -8.82 6.87 -0.41
C PHE A 190 -10.02 7.30 -1.27
N PHE A 191 -10.96 6.38 -1.51
CA PHE A 191 -12.15 6.65 -2.33
C PHE A 191 -13.17 7.61 -1.70
N THR A 192 -12.95 8.04 -0.46
CA THR A 192 -13.71 9.14 0.16
C THR A 192 -13.33 10.48 -0.47
N THR A 193 -12.07 10.64 -0.88
CA THR A 193 -11.57 11.86 -1.55
C THR A 193 -11.79 11.79 -3.05
N LEU A 194 -11.48 10.66 -3.67
CA LEU A 194 -11.64 10.45 -5.11
C LEU A 194 -12.47 9.18 -5.36
N PRO A 195 -13.80 9.28 -5.59
CA PRO A 195 -14.65 8.13 -5.86
C PRO A 195 -14.10 7.16 -6.92
N SER A 196 -14.31 5.86 -6.74
CA SER A 196 -13.77 4.79 -7.61
C SER A 196 -14.08 4.98 -9.10
N LYS A 197 -15.31 5.40 -9.44
CA LYS A 197 -15.70 5.73 -10.82
C LYS A 197 -14.79 6.78 -11.46
N TYR A 198 -14.38 7.78 -10.69
CA TYR A 198 -13.52 8.86 -11.15
C TYR A 198 -12.06 8.43 -11.25
N PHE A 199 -11.56 7.68 -10.26
CA PHE A 199 -10.23 7.10 -10.30
C PHE A 199 -10.07 6.14 -11.48
N ALA A 200 -11.05 5.26 -11.71
CA ALA A 200 -11.09 4.32 -12.82
C ALA A 200 -11.21 5.00 -14.20
N SER A 201 -11.52 6.28 -14.28
CA SER A 201 -11.58 7.01 -15.55
C SER A 201 -10.29 7.77 -15.89
N GLN A 202 -9.30 7.77 -14.99
CA GLN A 202 -8.08 8.54 -15.17
C GLN A 202 -7.09 7.86 -16.10
N ASP A 203 -6.37 8.69 -16.85
CA ASP A 203 -5.14 8.30 -17.51
C ASP A 203 -3.99 8.39 -16.49
N LEU A 204 -3.47 7.23 -16.08
CA LEU A 204 -2.40 7.10 -15.10
C LEU A 204 -1.08 6.64 -15.72
N ARG A 205 -0.93 6.73 -17.05
CA ARG A 205 0.28 6.25 -17.75
C ARG A 205 1.58 6.91 -17.27
N GLN A 206 1.49 8.09 -16.68
CA GLN A 206 2.66 8.78 -16.10
C GLN A 206 2.96 8.36 -14.66
N LEU A 207 1.98 7.78 -13.96
CA LEU A 207 2.08 7.42 -12.55
C LEU A 207 2.74 6.05 -12.40
N GLY A 208 4.03 6.05 -12.07
CA GLY A 208 4.81 4.83 -11.84
C GLY A 208 4.61 4.24 -10.44
N LEU A 209 4.23 5.06 -9.46
CA LEU A 209 4.05 4.64 -8.06
C LEU A 209 2.89 5.36 -7.38
N LEU A 210 1.98 4.58 -6.79
CA LEU A 210 0.95 5.09 -5.90
C LEU A 210 1.10 4.43 -4.52
N SER A 211 1.51 5.20 -3.53
CA SER A 211 1.63 4.74 -2.14
C SER A 211 0.46 5.30 -1.32
N VAL A 212 -0.35 4.43 -0.73
CA VAL A 212 -1.55 4.85 0.02
C VAL A 212 -1.47 4.34 1.45
N PHE A 213 -1.18 5.26 2.36
CA PHE A 213 -1.28 5.09 3.81
C PHE A 213 -2.64 5.64 4.24
N SER A 214 -3.65 4.78 4.22
CA SER A 214 -5.02 5.14 4.53
C SER A 214 -5.68 4.09 5.41
N ARG A 215 -6.96 4.29 5.75
CA ARG A 215 -7.80 3.41 6.57
C ARG A 215 -7.52 3.46 8.07
N VAL A 216 -6.72 4.42 8.51
CA VAL A 216 -6.75 4.88 9.90
C VAL A 216 -8.04 5.67 10.10
N MET A 217 -8.82 5.32 11.10
CA MET A 217 -10.12 5.93 11.38
C MET A 217 -10.06 6.72 12.68
N ASN A 218 -10.53 7.96 12.61
CA ASN A 218 -11.01 8.72 13.75
C ASN A 218 -12.53 8.97 13.61
N ASP A 219 -13.17 9.55 14.62
CA ASP A 219 -14.61 9.78 14.63
C ASP A 219 -15.09 10.60 13.42
N SER A 220 -14.36 11.65 13.04
CA SER A 220 -14.69 12.51 11.90
C SER A 220 -14.65 11.73 10.59
N SER A 221 -13.58 10.98 10.36
CA SER A 221 -13.38 10.19 9.15
C SER A 221 -14.39 9.06 9.05
N PHE A 222 -14.76 8.44 10.18
CA PHE A 222 -15.78 7.41 10.26
C PHE A 222 -17.17 7.94 9.87
N ARG A 223 -17.56 9.09 10.40
CA ARG A 223 -18.84 9.74 10.05
C ARG A 223 -18.89 10.13 8.58
N ARG A 224 -17.82 10.74 8.04
CA ARG A 224 -17.77 11.11 6.63
C ARG A 224 -17.80 9.88 5.74
N GLN A 225 -17.02 8.85 6.06
CA GLN A 225 -16.99 7.63 5.28
C GLN A 225 -18.35 6.95 5.29
N THR A 226 -19.01 6.83 6.45
CA THR A 226 -20.37 6.26 6.56
C THR A 226 -21.36 7.03 5.69
N LYS A 227 -21.32 8.37 5.73
CA LYS A 227 -22.17 9.22 4.88
C LYS A 227 -21.89 8.98 3.40
N THR A 228 -20.61 8.92 3.01
CA THR A 228 -20.20 8.74 1.62
C THR A 228 -20.58 7.36 1.10
N ASP A 229 -20.37 6.33 1.91
CA ASP A 229 -20.68 4.94 1.58
C ASP A 229 -22.21 4.71 1.47
N SER A 230 -23.03 5.45 2.21
CA SER A 230 -24.50 5.39 2.10
C SER A 230 -25.04 5.85 0.74
N LEU A 231 -24.24 6.60 -0.03
CA LEU A 231 -24.60 7.08 -1.37
C LEU A 231 -24.09 6.14 -2.49
N LYS A 232 -23.32 5.10 -2.15
CA LYS A 232 -22.73 4.18 -3.11
C LYS A 232 -23.65 2.98 -3.34
N SER A 233 -23.63 2.47 -4.57
CA SER A 233 -24.22 1.16 -4.86
C SER A 233 -23.40 0.05 -4.20
N VAL A 234 -24.04 -1.11 -3.99
CA VAL A 234 -23.35 -2.31 -3.47
C VAL A 234 -22.15 -2.70 -4.34
N GLN A 235 -22.28 -2.54 -5.66
CA GLN A 235 -21.20 -2.82 -6.61
C GLN A 235 -20.01 -1.87 -6.44
N HIS A 236 -20.25 -0.58 -6.24
CA HIS A 236 -19.17 0.37 -5.98
C HIS A 236 -18.47 0.05 -4.65
N LEU A 237 -19.22 -0.25 -3.59
CA LEU A 237 -18.63 -0.64 -2.30
C LEU A 237 -17.80 -1.91 -2.41
N ALA A 238 -18.27 -2.91 -3.17
CA ALA A 238 -17.54 -4.14 -3.41
C ALA A 238 -16.22 -3.92 -4.18
N ALA A 239 -16.20 -2.99 -5.14
CA ALA A 239 -15.01 -2.64 -5.90
C ALA A 239 -13.97 -1.84 -5.08
N GLU A 240 -14.39 -1.20 -3.98
CA GLU A 240 -13.54 -0.36 -3.14
C GLU A 240 -12.91 -1.11 -1.95
N ASN A 241 -12.97 -2.45 -1.96
CA ASN A 241 -12.33 -3.29 -0.95
C ASN A 241 -10.81 -3.40 -1.17
N ASP A 242 -10.15 -4.15 -0.28
CA ASP A 242 -8.70 -4.31 -0.19
C ASP A 242 -8.08 -4.91 -1.46
N TYR A 243 -8.86 -5.75 -2.14
CA TYR A 243 -8.50 -6.39 -3.39
C TYR A 243 -8.81 -5.49 -4.60
N GLY A 244 -9.99 -4.88 -4.63
CA GLY A 244 -10.51 -4.10 -5.73
C GLY A 244 -9.78 -2.77 -5.93
N PHE A 245 -9.36 -2.10 -4.85
CA PHE A 245 -8.57 -0.87 -4.97
C PHE A 245 -7.29 -1.06 -5.80
N PRO A 246 -6.35 -1.94 -5.39
CA PRO A 246 -5.12 -2.11 -6.13
C PRO A 246 -5.36 -2.76 -7.51
N LEU A 247 -6.44 -3.54 -7.68
CA LEU A 247 -6.86 -4.07 -8.99
C LEU A 247 -7.20 -2.94 -9.97
N ILE A 248 -8.03 -1.97 -9.53
CA ILE A 248 -8.41 -0.80 -10.35
C ILE A 248 -7.17 0.03 -10.70
N ALA A 249 -6.22 0.14 -9.79
CA ALA A 249 -4.96 0.86 -10.01
C ALA A 249 -4.04 0.14 -11.00
N ALA A 250 -3.98 -1.20 -11.00
CA ALA A 250 -3.03 -1.97 -11.79
C ALA A 250 -3.42 -2.19 -13.27
N PHE A 251 -4.70 -2.06 -13.64
CA PHE A 251 -5.18 -2.24 -15.01
C PHE A 251 -5.24 -0.91 -15.81
N ARG A 252 -4.24 -0.04 -15.63
CA ARG A 252 -4.19 1.30 -16.23
C ARG A 252 -2.92 1.51 -17.05
#